data_AF-A0A960FCC5-F1
#
_entry.id   AF-A0A960FCC5-F1
#
_cell.length_a   1.000
_cell.length_b   1.000
_cell.length_c   1.000
_cell.angle_alpha   90.00
_cell.angle_beta   90.00
_cell.angle_gamma   90.00
#
_symmetry.space_group_name_H-M   'P 1'
#
loop_
_entity.id
_entity.type
_entity.pdbx_description
1 polymer ?
#
loop_
_entity_poly.entity_id
_entity_poly.type
_entity_poly.pdbx_seq_one_letter_code
_entity_poly.pdbx_strand_id
1 'polypeptide(L)'
;MPTLSFEGESHAELVAKVRRWLASVDGQPSAHRSTAETVEAAAGITKDALQLIARAAPRPLAESDVVKGLTAMGYDLTDAAAARLVDSLDTLATATDEHLITPTKDKAAGTLFSMSEAVAKRLLRGVTGSR
;
A
#
# COMPACT_ATOMS: atom_id res chain seq x y z
N MET A 1 13.25 22.84 11.18
CA MET A 1 12.59 21.97 10.17
C MET A 1 11.99 22.88 9.10
N PRO A 2 12.20 22.60 7.80
CA PRO A 2 11.55 23.40 6.76
C PRO A 2 10.04 23.21 6.88
N THR A 3 9.32 24.32 7.07
CA THR A 3 7.86 24.34 7.13
C THR A 3 7.37 25.00 5.85
N LEU A 4 6.54 24.31 5.09
CA LEU A 4 5.97 24.83 3.85
C LEU A 4 4.54 25.30 4.11
N SER A 5 4.26 26.55 3.77
CA SER A 5 2.95 27.16 3.93
C SER A 5 2.37 27.52 2.57
N PHE A 6 1.11 27.20 2.35
CA PHE A 6 0.37 27.57 1.14
C PHE A 6 -0.70 28.60 1.51
N GLU A 7 -0.78 29.67 0.74
CA GLU A 7 -1.85 30.66 0.83
C GLU A 7 -2.85 30.45 -0.32
N GLY A 8 -4.14 30.59 -0.02
CA GLY A 8 -5.22 30.52 -1.00
C GLY A 8 -6.51 31.07 -0.39
N GLU A 9 -7.28 31.79 -1.18
CA GLU A 9 -8.54 32.41 -0.73
C GLU A 9 -9.65 31.38 -0.61
N SER A 10 -9.46 30.23 -1.27
CA SER A 10 -10.35 29.08 -1.19
C SER A 10 -9.59 27.78 -1.00
N HIS A 11 -10.27 26.80 -0.40
CA HIS A 11 -9.74 25.45 -0.23
C HIS A 11 -9.40 24.80 -1.59
N ALA A 12 -10.20 25.06 -2.63
CA ALA A 12 -9.94 24.55 -3.98
C ALA A 12 -8.60 25.07 -4.54
N GLU A 13 -8.29 26.33 -4.27
CA GLU A 13 -7.03 26.95 -4.67
C GLU A 13 -5.84 26.36 -3.88
N LEU A 14 -6.01 26.15 -2.56
CA LEU A 14 -5.00 25.48 -1.72
C LEU A 14 -4.75 24.04 -2.18
N VAL A 15 -5.80 23.26 -2.44
CA VAL A 15 -5.67 21.88 -2.94
C VAL A 15 -5.02 21.86 -4.31
N ALA A 16 -5.35 22.77 -5.22
CA ALA A 16 -4.70 22.86 -6.53
C ALA A 16 -3.21 23.24 -6.41
N LYS A 17 -2.84 24.08 -5.43
CA LYS A 17 -1.45 24.44 -5.13
C LYS A 17 -0.69 23.28 -4.50
N VAL A 18 -1.29 22.56 -3.55
CA VAL A 18 -0.71 21.37 -2.91
C VAL A 18 -0.56 20.22 -3.90
N ARG A 19 -1.58 19.92 -4.72
CA ARG A 19 -1.51 18.87 -5.75
C ARG A 19 -0.43 19.17 -6.78
N ARG A 20 -0.34 20.42 -7.23
CA ARG A 20 0.72 20.86 -8.14
C ARG A 20 2.10 20.80 -7.49
N TRP A 21 2.20 21.12 -6.21
CA TRP A 21 3.45 21.01 -5.47
C TRP A 21 3.86 19.54 -5.29
N LEU A 22 2.94 18.65 -4.88
CA LEU A 22 3.19 17.22 -4.81
C LEU A 22 3.61 16.67 -6.18
N ALA A 23 2.90 17.03 -7.26
CA ALA A 23 3.30 16.65 -8.62
C ALA A 23 4.66 17.24 -9.04
N SER A 24 5.08 18.38 -8.49
CA SER A 24 6.40 18.96 -8.74
C SER A 24 7.51 18.32 -7.91
N VAL A 25 7.19 17.80 -6.72
CA VAL A 25 8.09 17.04 -5.86
C VAL A 25 8.25 15.61 -6.38
N ASP A 26 7.13 14.97 -6.74
CA ASP A 26 7.06 13.67 -7.42
C ASP A 26 7.54 13.74 -8.88
N GLY A 27 7.70 14.96 -9.42
CA GLY A 27 8.33 15.25 -10.70
C GLY A 27 9.85 15.13 -10.69
N GLN A 28 10.47 14.81 -9.54
CA GLN A 28 11.78 14.18 -9.54
C GLN A 28 11.58 12.66 -9.69
N PRO A 29 12.18 12.00 -10.71
CA PRO A 29 12.09 10.56 -10.90
C PRO A 29 12.87 9.86 -9.78
N SER A 30 12.26 9.83 -8.61
CA SER A 30 12.66 8.95 -7.53
C SER A 30 12.37 7.55 -8.04
N ALA A 31 13.43 6.76 -8.19
CA ALA A 31 13.39 5.34 -8.52
C ALA A 31 12.69 4.52 -7.41
N HIS A 32 11.44 4.83 -7.11
CA HIS A 32 10.62 4.14 -6.13
C HIS A 32 9.56 3.37 -6.91
N ARG A 33 9.75 2.06 -6.97
CA ARG A 33 8.76 1.13 -7.52
C ARG A 33 7.40 1.39 -6.89
N SER A 34 6.35 1.33 -7.70
CA SER A 34 4.99 1.35 -7.17
C SER A 34 4.79 0.19 -6.19
N THR A 35 3.78 0.28 -5.34
CA THR A 35 3.43 -0.81 -4.41
C THR A 35 3.09 -2.09 -5.17
N ALA A 36 2.40 -1.99 -6.32
CA ALA A 36 2.12 -3.10 -7.22
C ALA A 36 3.41 -3.72 -7.81
N GLU A 37 4.32 -2.89 -8.34
CA GLU A 37 5.63 -3.35 -8.84
C GLU A 37 6.49 -4.00 -7.75
N THR A 38 6.32 -3.57 -6.49
CA THR A 38 7.00 -4.18 -5.35
C THR A 38 6.44 -5.57 -5.04
N VAL A 39 5.12 -5.74 -5.13
CA VAL A 39 4.44 -7.04 -4.95
C VAL A 39 4.85 -8.01 -6.06
N GLU A 40 4.88 -7.56 -7.31
CA GLU A 40 5.33 -8.38 -8.44
C GLU A 40 6.80 -8.78 -8.32
N ALA A 41 7.68 -7.85 -7.92
CA ALA A 41 9.07 -8.15 -7.68
C ALA A 41 9.26 -9.18 -6.54
N ALA A 42 8.46 -9.08 -5.46
CA ALA A 42 8.49 -10.04 -4.36
C ALA A 42 7.99 -11.43 -4.79
N ALA A 43 6.97 -11.48 -5.66
CA ALA A 43 6.50 -12.73 -6.27
C ALA A 43 7.59 -13.39 -7.11
N GLY A 44 8.32 -12.61 -7.93
CA GLY A 44 9.47 -13.10 -8.70
C GLY A 44 10.55 -13.73 -7.81
N ILE A 45 10.97 -13.02 -6.76
CA ILE A 45 11.97 -13.53 -5.80
C ILE A 45 11.53 -14.85 -5.15
N THR A 46 10.23 -14.96 -4.82
CA THR A 46 9.68 -16.17 -4.20
C THR A 46 9.74 -17.37 -5.16
N LYS A 47 9.42 -17.16 -6.44
CA LYS A 47 9.55 -18.20 -7.48
C LYS A 47 11.00 -18.61 -7.69
N ASP A 48 11.92 -17.66 -7.74
CA ASP A 48 13.35 -17.94 -7.87
C ASP A 48 13.87 -18.77 -6.69
N ALA A 49 13.40 -18.48 -5.47
CA ALA A 49 13.73 -19.27 -4.29
C ALA A 49 13.19 -20.70 -4.39
N LEU A 50 11.94 -20.88 -4.84
CA LEU A 50 11.37 -22.22 -5.09
C LEU A 50 12.18 -22.99 -6.14
N GLN A 51 12.61 -22.33 -7.20
CA GLN A 51 13.48 -22.94 -8.21
C GLN A 51 14.84 -23.34 -7.64
N LEU A 52 15.43 -22.48 -6.81
CA LEU A 52 16.70 -22.75 -6.16
C LEU A 52 16.60 -23.97 -5.23
N ILE A 53 15.52 -24.05 -4.44
CA ILE A 53 15.25 -25.21 -3.57
C ILE A 53 15.08 -26.50 -4.39
N ALA A 54 14.31 -26.45 -5.48
CA ALA A 54 14.12 -27.60 -6.35
C ALA A 54 15.45 -28.07 -6.99
N ARG A 55 16.32 -27.14 -7.37
CA ARG A 55 17.66 -27.44 -7.93
C ARG A 55 18.66 -27.93 -6.89
N ALA A 56 18.52 -27.51 -5.63
CA ALA A 56 19.36 -27.95 -4.53
C ALA A 56 19.02 -29.38 -4.07
N ALA A 57 17.85 -29.92 -4.45
CA ALA A 57 17.48 -31.29 -4.12
C ALA A 57 18.43 -32.31 -4.79
N PRO A 58 18.74 -33.44 -4.12
CA PRO A 58 19.49 -34.54 -4.73
C PRO A 58 18.87 -34.97 -6.06
N ARG A 59 19.70 -35.31 -7.07
CA ARG A 59 19.25 -35.60 -8.45
C ARG A 59 18.00 -36.47 -8.56
N PRO A 60 17.86 -37.61 -7.85
CA PRO A 60 16.65 -38.45 -7.93
C PRO A 60 15.36 -37.74 -7.49
N LEU A 61 15.46 -36.78 -6.58
CA LEU A 61 14.34 -35.98 -6.09
C LEU A 61 14.07 -34.77 -6.98
N ALA A 62 15.13 -34.08 -7.44
CA ALA A 62 14.99 -32.93 -8.35
C ALA A 62 14.33 -33.33 -9.69
N GLU A 63 14.58 -34.54 -10.17
CA GLU A 63 13.97 -35.08 -11.40
C GLU A 63 12.57 -35.65 -11.17
N SER A 64 12.14 -35.84 -9.92
CA SER A 64 10.84 -36.42 -9.60
C SER A 64 9.69 -35.49 -10.01
N ASP A 65 8.62 -36.11 -10.51
CA ASP A 65 7.40 -35.38 -10.89
C ASP A 65 6.72 -34.71 -9.70
N VAL A 66 6.92 -35.26 -8.49
CA VAL A 66 6.41 -34.67 -7.24
C VAL A 66 7.05 -33.31 -6.98
N VAL A 67 8.38 -33.20 -7.03
CA VAL A 67 9.08 -31.93 -6.76
C VAL A 67 8.78 -30.90 -7.85
N LYS A 68 8.73 -31.34 -9.12
CA LYS A 68 8.32 -30.48 -10.25
C LYS A 68 6.89 -29.95 -10.07
N GLY A 69 5.96 -30.83 -9.73
CA GLY A 69 4.56 -30.48 -9.49
C GLY A 69 4.38 -29.52 -8.31
N LEU A 70 5.08 -29.76 -7.19
CA LEU A 70 5.06 -28.86 -6.03
C LEU A 70 5.66 -27.49 -6.35
N THR A 71 6.71 -27.44 -7.15
CA THR A 71 7.32 -26.17 -7.57
C THR A 71 6.37 -25.37 -8.46
N ALA A 72 5.73 -26.03 -9.44
CA ALA A 72 4.73 -25.40 -10.30
C ALA A 72 3.52 -24.90 -9.49
N MET A 73 3.00 -25.71 -8.57
CA MET A 73 1.93 -25.29 -7.67
C MET A 73 2.33 -24.09 -6.81
N GLY A 74 3.58 -24.05 -6.33
CA GLY A 74 4.10 -22.90 -5.60
C GLY A 74 4.13 -21.61 -6.43
N TYR A 75 4.40 -21.71 -7.73
CA TYR A 75 4.35 -20.57 -8.65
C TYR A 75 2.92 -20.07 -8.82
N ASP A 76 1.98 -20.97 -9.11
CA ASP A 76 0.57 -20.63 -9.30
C ASP A 76 -0.03 -19.98 -8.05
N LEU A 77 0.30 -20.50 -6.87
CA LEU A 77 -0.12 -19.94 -5.59
C LEU A 77 0.48 -18.56 -5.35
N THR A 78 1.75 -18.36 -5.69
CA THR A 78 2.43 -17.06 -5.56
C THR A 78 1.79 -16.02 -6.47
N ASP A 79 1.47 -16.39 -7.72
CA ASP A 79 0.78 -15.51 -8.66
C ASP A 79 -0.63 -15.15 -8.22
N ALA A 80 -1.40 -16.14 -7.77
CA ALA A 80 -2.74 -15.91 -7.25
C ALA A 80 -2.72 -15.01 -6.00
N ALA A 81 -1.71 -15.12 -5.15
CA ALA A 81 -1.54 -14.26 -3.99
C ALA A 81 -1.15 -12.83 -4.40
N ALA A 82 -0.19 -12.67 -5.31
CA ALA A 82 0.24 -11.37 -5.82
C ALA A 82 -0.91 -10.61 -6.49
N ALA A 83 -1.66 -11.28 -7.37
CA ALA A 83 -2.81 -10.69 -8.06
C ALA A 83 -3.89 -10.21 -7.08
N ARG A 84 -4.21 -11.02 -6.06
CA ARG A 84 -5.17 -10.62 -5.01
C ARG A 84 -4.69 -9.43 -4.19
N LEU A 85 -3.39 -9.36 -3.89
CA LEU A 85 -2.82 -8.23 -3.17
C LEU A 85 -2.89 -6.95 -4.00
N VAL A 86 -2.53 -7.00 -5.28
CA VAL A 86 -2.64 -5.86 -6.19
C VAL A 86 -4.10 -5.39 -6.29
N ASP A 87 -5.04 -6.29 -6.54
CA ASP A 87 -6.48 -5.97 -6.59
C ASP A 87 -6.99 -5.35 -5.26
N SER A 88 -6.54 -5.86 -4.12
CA SER A 88 -6.88 -5.29 -2.81
C SER A 88 -6.31 -3.88 -2.60
N LEU A 89 -5.13 -3.59 -3.15
CA LEU A 89 -4.50 -2.28 -3.05
C LEU A 89 -5.19 -1.28 -3.98
N ASP A 90 -5.58 -1.70 -5.18
CA ASP A 90 -6.33 -0.87 -6.12
C ASP A 90 -7.74 -0.53 -5.60
N THR A 91 -8.42 -1.50 -4.99
CA THR A 91 -9.72 -1.26 -4.34
C THR A 91 -9.61 -0.32 -3.14
N LEU A 92 -8.56 -0.43 -2.32
CA LEU A 92 -8.31 0.50 -1.22
C LEU A 92 -7.94 1.90 -1.71
N ALA A 93 -7.12 2.01 -2.76
CA ALA A 93 -6.79 3.29 -3.37
C ALA A 93 -8.05 4.00 -3.87
N THR A 94 -8.93 3.27 -4.57
CA THR A 94 -10.21 3.78 -5.07
C THR A 94 -11.16 4.19 -3.94
N ALA A 95 -11.29 3.38 -2.88
CA ALA A 95 -12.19 3.67 -1.75
C ALA A 95 -11.69 4.83 -0.86
N THR A 96 -10.38 5.03 -0.77
CA THR A 96 -9.81 6.13 0.03
C THR A 96 -9.89 7.46 -0.71
N ASP A 97 -9.79 7.45 -2.04
CA ASP A 97 -9.98 8.65 -2.87
C ASP A 97 -11.41 9.22 -2.76
N GLU A 98 -12.42 8.38 -2.51
CA GLU A 98 -13.83 8.78 -2.36
C GLU A 98 -14.17 9.31 -0.94
N HIS A 99 -13.42 8.92 0.10
CA HIS A 99 -13.77 9.19 1.51
C HIS A 99 -12.97 10.30 2.21
N LEU A 100 -12.06 10.99 1.52
CA LEU A 100 -11.21 12.03 2.12
C LEU A 100 -11.88 13.41 2.35
N ILE A 101 -13.15 13.60 1.94
CA ILE A 101 -13.80 14.91 2.03
C ILE A 101 -15.23 14.78 2.55
N THR A 102 -15.50 15.31 3.75
CA THR A 102 -16.87 15.63 4.19
C THR A 102 -16.88 17.00 4.88
N PRO A 103 -17.73 17.95 4.42
CA PRO A 103 -17.77 19.30 4.96
C PRO A 103 -18.68 19.37 6.19
N THR A 104 -18.27 20.13 7.22
CA THR A 104 -19.19 20.56 8.29
C THR A 104 -19.11 22.08 8.48
N LYS A 105 -20.24 22.76 8.26
CA LYS A 105 -20.58 24.08 8.85
C LYS A 105 -20.66 23.89 10.39
N ASP A 106 -20.40 24.83 11.30
CA ASP A 106 -20.48 26.29 11.28
C ASP A 106 -19.68 26.89 12.48
N LYS A 107 -19.23 28.14 12.30
CA LYS A 107 -18.87 29.23 13.24
C LYS A 107 -18.18 29.01 14.61
N ALA A 108 -17.03 29.69 14.69
CA ALA A 108 -16.40 30.38 15.82
C ALA A 108 -15.36 29.61 16.67
N ALA A 109 -14.10 29.99 16.44
CA ALA A 109 -12.92 29.86 17.30
C ALA A 109 -12.37 28.46 17.63
N GLY A 110 -11.25 28.11 16.99
CA GLY A 110 -10.30 27.09 17.47
C GLY A 110 -10.48 25.71 16.85
N THR A 111 -9.64 25.36 15.88
CA THR A 111 -9.61 24.05 15.23
C THR A 111 -9.12 22.98 16.20
N LEU A 112 -10.07 22.29 16.86
CA LEU A 112 -9.87 20.98 17.47
C LEU A 112 -10.44 19.94 16.51
N PHE A 113 -9.60 19.01 16.05
CA PHE A 113 -10.03 17.90 15.20
C PHE A 113 -10.94 16.95 16.02
N SER A 114 -12.23 16.86 15.70
CA SER A 114 -13.11 15.86 16.29
C SER A 114 -13.16 14.60 15.43
N MET A 115 -12.80 13.46 16.01
CA MET A 115 -12.96 12.13 15.42
C MET A 115 -14.22 11.45 15.99
N SER A 116 -14.84 10.52 15.25
CA SER A 116 -16.00 9.79 15.76
C SER A 116 -15.62 8.92 16.98
N GLU A 117 -16.54 8.73 17.92
CA GLU A 117 -16.31 7.93 19.14
C GLU A 117 -15.81 6.51 18.80
N ALA A 118 -16.29 5.95 17.69
CA ALA A 118 -15.84 4.66 17.17
C ALA A 118 -14.36 4.67 16.73
N VAL A 119 -13.90 5.73 16.07
CA VAL A 119 -12.50 5.91 15.64
C VAL A 119 -11.60 6.18 16.84
N ALA A 120 -12.04 7.00 17.80
CA ALA A 120 -11.33 7.24 19.05
C ALA A 120 -11.15 5.95 19.86
N LYS A 121 -12.21 5.14 19.99
CA LYS A 121 -12.18 3.84 20.68
C LYS A 121 -11.27 2.83 19.97
N ARG A 122 -11.21 2.83 18.63
CA ARG A 122 -10.32 1.96 17.85
C ARG A 122 -8.85 2.37 17.97
N LEU A 123 -8.56 3.66 17.96
CA LEU A 123 -7.20 4.19 18.16
C LEU A 123 -6.70 3.95 19.59
N LEU A 124 -7.54 4.17 20.60
CA LEU A 124 -7.17 3.88 22.00
C LEU A 124 -6.85 2.40 22.22
N ARG A 125 -7.66 1.49 21.66
CA ARG A 125 -7.40 0.04 21.73
C ARG A 125 -6.10 -0.37 21.02
N GLY A 126 -5.71 0.34 19.96
CA GLY A 126 -4.47 0.09 19.22
C GLY A 126 -3.22 0.62 19.93
N VAL A 127 -3.34 1.67 20.74
CA VAL A 127 -2.20 2.30 21.45
C VAL A 127 -1.93 1.65 22.81
N THR A 128 -2.95 1.15 23.51
CA THR A 128 -2.78 0.58 24.87
C THR A 128 -2.63 -0.94 24.92
N GLY A 129 -2.02 -1.58 23.91
CA GLY A 129 -1.98 -3.05 23.80
C GLY A 129 -1.72 -3.80 25.11
N SER A 130 -2.78 -4.30 25.76
CA SER A 130 -2.75 -5.38 26.75
C SER A 130 -4.17 -5.89 27.03
N ARG A 131 -4.38 -7.16 26.65
CA ARG A 131 -5.41 -8.15 27.04
C ARG A 131 -6.89 -7.78 26.93
#